data_AF-A0A9X7DP72-F1
#
_entry.id   AF-A0A9X7DP72-F1
#
_cell.length_a   1.000
_cell.length_b   1.000
_cell.length_c   1.000
_cell.angle_alpha   90.00
_cell.angle_beta   90.00
_cell.angle_gamma   90.00
#
_symmetry.space_group_name_H-M   'P 1'
#
loop_
_entity.id
_entity.type
_entity.pdbx_description
1 polymer ?
#
loop_
_entity_poly.entity_id
_entity_poly.type
_entity_poly.pdbx_seq_one_letter_code
_entity_poly.pdbx_strand_id
1 'polypeptide(L)'
;MLESRSEQKIRLSKKIKGNLKRNTALLVCTSLVFLGGTFGNLFNKPAQAAVGTHVVISEIYGGGGNSGSSYKNDYIELYNPTNSSVSLSGWSIQYASSTGAFSNITNLSGSIGAHQYILIKEASGGGGTIDLPTADVTGTINLSASSGKVALAKATTAVSGSADSNVVDFVGFGSANDSETTPVGTLSATTSVERKDNNGGTAQGQGNGWDTNNNANDFVNTSSIVPQNSSSTAEPSTETQTGTDNDHIGLGNPSGATSNTSNSNNYLMVKSQYDLSYNNSKHEPNWVSWHVGSSDLGSAARQDDFRADTTLPSGWYQVTASEFSGSGFDRGHMCPSADRTSTVANNSATFLMSNMIPQAPNNNEVTWANLEEYSRSLVTAGNELYVVSGGYGSGGTGSNGYKTTVGNGVVVPAKTWKVIVVLPNGNNDLSRVTASTRVIAVVLPNDQTTSSHPWSYYRVSVDSIESLTGYDFLSSVPANVQSAIEASVDNGPTN
;
A
#
# COMPACT_ATOMS: atom_id res chain seq x y z
N MET A 1 -10.85 71.05 44.15
CA MET A 1 -11.87 71.08 43.09
C MET A 1 -11.28 70.30 41.90
N LEU A 2 -11.68 69.06 41.57
CA LEU A 2 -13.04 68.54 41.32
C LEU A 2 -13.74 69.44 40.27
N GLU A 3 -14.40 69.01 39.20
CA GLU A 3 -14.81 67.71 38.65
C GLU A 3 -15.54 68.02 37.33
N SER A 4 -15.80 66.99 36.53
CA SER A 4 -16.97 66.85 35.63
C SER A 4 -16.98 67.44 34.18
N ARG A 5 -16.96 66.48 33.24
CA ARG A 5 -17.93 66.14 32.17
C ARG A 5 -18.45 67.17 31.13
N SER A 6 -18.24 66.78 29.86
CA SER A 6 -19.13 66.76 28.67
C SER A 6 -19.78 68.04 28.12
N GLU A 7 -19.55 68.36 26.83
CA GLU A 7 -20.54 68.20 25.73
C GLU A 7 -20.09 68.80 24.36
N GLN A 8 -20.28 67.99 23.31
CA GLN A 8 -20.81 68.24 21.95
C GLN A 8 -20.79 69.62 21.21
N LYS A 9 -20.45 69.51 19.91
CA LYS A 9 -21.06 70.07 18.66
C LYS A 9 -20.42 71.26 17.89
N ILE A 10 -19.94 70.87 16.68
CA ILE A 10 -20.24 71.38 15.30
C ILE A 10 -19.81 72.80 14.88
N ARG A 11 -19.08 72.87 13.74
CA ARG A 11 -19.25 73.74 12.51
C ARG A 11 -18.06 73.46 11.55
N LEU A 12 -18.11 73.50 10.21
CA LEU A 12 -18.89 74.32 9.27
C LEU A 12 -18.82 73.84 7.78
N SER A 13 -19.90 74.15 7.03
CA SER A 13 -20.11 74.45 5.57
C SER A 13 -19.65 73.50 4.43
N LYS A 14 -20.53 73.06 3.50
CA LYS A 14 -21.22 73.73 2.33
C LYS A 14 -20.21 74.15 1.23
N LYS A 15 -20.34 73.93 -0.09
CA LYS A 15 -21.48 73.80 -1.05
C LYS A 15 -20.85 73.50 -2.45
N ILE A 16 -21.46 72.77 -3.40
CA ILE A 16 -22.06 73.24 -4.69
C ILE A 16 -22.42 72.00 -5.56
N LYS A 17 -23.55 72.09 -6.29
CA LYS A 17 -24.14 71.09 -7.22
C LYS A 17 -23.80 71.40 -8.69
N GLY A 18 -23.77 70.38 -9.55
CA GLY A 18 -23.91 70.49 -11.01
C GLY A 18 -23.95 69.14 -11.72
N ASN A 19 -25.05 68.83 -12.42
CA ASN A 19 -25.29 67.58 -13.17
C ASN A 19 -24.66 67.62 -14.58
N LEU A 20 -24.00 66.55 -15.03
CA LEU A 20 -23.89 66.20 -16.45
C LEU A 20 -23.69 64.69 -16.69
N LYS A 21 -24.70 64.09 -17.34
CA LYS A 21 -24.73 62.95 -18.29
C LYS A 21 -23.80 61.73 -18.10
N ARG A 22 -24.46 60.56 -18.01
CA ARG A 22 -23.99 59.18 -18.27
C ARG A 22 -23.06 59.06 -19.51
N ASN A 23 -21.88 58.44 -19.35
CA ASN A 23 -21.57 57.10 -19.89
C ASN A 23 -20.08 56.69 -19.72
N THR A 24 -19.91 55.47 -19.21
CA THR A 24 -18.80 54.50 -19.42
C THR A 24 -17.47 54.62 -18.66
N ALA A 25 -17.16 53.51 -17.98
CA ALA A 25 -15.86 52.95 -17.55
C ALA A 25 -15.13 53.59 -16.36
N LEU A 26 -14.93 52.76 -15.32
CA LEU A 26 -13.62 52.36 -14.76
C LEU A 26 -13.69 52.13 -13.23
N LEU A 27 -13.52 50.86 -12.85
CA LEU A 27 -12.84 50.32 -11.66
C LEU A 27 -12.98 51.09 -10.32
N VAL A 28 -13.67 50.48 -9.34
CA VAL A 28 -13.47 50.78 -7.91
C VAL A 28 -13.11 49.49 -7.18
N CYS A 29 -11.83 49.37 -6.83
CA CYS A 29 -11.35 48.57 -5.70
C CYS A 29 -11.72 49.28 -4.40
N THR A 30 -12.29 48.57 -3.42
CA THR A 30 -11.78 48.56 -2.03
C THR A 30 -12.55 47.57 -1.14
N SER A 31 -11.78 46.60 -0.64
CA SER A 31 -11.74 46.15 0.77
C SER A 31 -12.89 45.31 1.36
N LEU A 32 -12.70 44.00 1.17
CA LEU A 32 -12.89 42.88 2.10
C LEU A 32 -13.29 43.19 3.57
N VAL A 33 -14.51 42.81 3.91
CA VAL A 33 -14.87 42.15 5.19
C VAL A 33 -15.92 41.09 4.84
N PHE A 34 -15.57 39.80 4.94
CA PHE A 34 -16.55 38.71 4.90
C PHE A 34 -16.52 37.96 6.23
N LEU A 35 -17.60 38.12 6.98
CA LEU A 35 -17.98 37.27 8.12
C LEU A 35 -19.14 36.39 7.64
N GLY A 36 -19.05 35.08 7.86
CA GLY A 36 -20.20 34.17 7.83
C GLY A 36 -20.51 33.51 6.48
N GLY A 37 -19.78 32.43 6.17
CA GLY A 37 -20.16 31.47 5.14
C GLY A 37 -19.61 30.10 5.50
N THR A 38 -20.47 29.21 6.00
CA THR A 38 -20.17 27.79 6.17
C THR A 38 -19.94 27.16 4.78
N PHE A 39 -18.67 27.08 4.38
CA PHE A 39 -18.23 26.17 3.32
C PHE A 39 -17.71 24.89 3.98
N GLY A 40 -18.64 24.02 4.34
CA GLY A 40 -18.33 22.61 4.51
C GLY A 40 -18.64 21.93 3.19
N ASN A 41 -17.60 21.55 2.43
CA ASN A 41 -17.61 20.37 1.58
C ASN A 41 -16.26 20.12 0.89
N LEU A 42 -15.77 18.88 1.08
CA LEU A 42 -15.05 18.02 0.13
C LEU A 42 -13.64 18.53 -0.25
N PHE A 43 -12.55 17.86 0.14
CA PHE A 43 -12.21 16.49 -0.26
C PHE A 43 -11.57 15.69 0.88
N ASN A 44 -12.32 14.74 1.42
CA ASN A 44 -11.74 13.42 1.64
C ASN A 44 -11.60 12.80 0.25
N LYS A 45 -10.38 12.58 -0.22
CA LYS A 45 -10.13 11.50 -1.16
C LYS A 45 -9.44 10.39 -0.37
N PRO A 46 -10.07 9.21 -0.19
CA PRO A 46 -9.31 8.02 0.16
C PRO A 46 -8.26 7.80 -0.93
N ALA A 47 -7.13 7.17 -0.57
CA ALA A 47 -6.25 6.59 -1.56
C ALA A 47 -7.09 5.63 -2.41
N GLN A 48 -7.40 6.01 -3.65
CA GLN A 48 -8.03 5.11 -4.61
C GLN A 48 -6.99 4.05 -4.90
N ALA A 49 -7.30 2.78 -4.57
CA ALA A 49 -6.44 1.66 -4.90
C ALA A 49 -6.09 1.75 -6.39
N ALA A 50 -4.81 1.68 -6.72
CA ALA A 50 -4.36 1.86 -8.09
C ALA A 50 -4.41 0.55 -8.89
N VAL A 51 -4.42 -0.59 -8.18
CA VAL A 51 -4.59 -1.94 -8.73
C VAL A 51 -5.96 -2.48 -8.28
N GLY A 52 -6.69 -3.10 -9.20
CA GLY A 52 -7.99 -3.68 -8.98
C GLY A 52 -7.94 -4.76 -7.91
N THR A 53 -8.89 -4.72 -6.99
CA THR A 53 -9.01 -5.68 -5.87
C THR A 53 -10.04 -6.77 -6.14
N HIS A 54 -10.58 -6.79 -7.35
CA HIS A 54 -11.56 -7.72 -7.88
C HIS A 54 -11.27 -7.99 -9.34
N VAL A 55 -11.99 -8.93 -9.95
CA VAL A 55 -11.94 -9.14 -11.41
C VAL A 55 -12.32 -7.84 -12.11
N VAL A 56 -11.56 -7.48 -13.13
CA VAL A 56 -11.76 -6.28 -13.95
C VAL A 56 -11.89 -6.67 -15.42
N ILE A 57 -12.57 -5.83 -16.18
CA ILE A 57 -12.55 -5.79 -17.64
C ILE A 57 -11.17 -5.30 -18.07
N SER A 58 -10.37 -6.17 -18.68
CA SER A 58 -9.02 -5.84 -19.14
C SER A 58 -9.00 -5.36 -20.58
N GLU A 59 -9.92 -5.81 -21.43
CA GLU A 59 -9.97 -5.31 -22.80
C GLU A 59 -11.40 -5.36 -23.38
N ILE A 60 -11.77 -4.35 -24.17
CA ILE A 60 -12.99 -4.38 -24.98
C ILE A 60 -12.64 -4.05 -26.43
N TYR A 61 -13.11 -4.89 -27.34
CA TYR A 61 -13.01 -4.68 -28.77
C TYR A 61 -14.37 -4.89 -29.45
N GLY A 62 -14.99 -3.80 -29.90
CA GLY A 62 -16.24 -3.80 -30.67
C GLY A 62 -16.06 -3.65 -32.18
N GLY A 63 -14.84 -3.86 -32.67
CA GLY A 63 -14.50 -3.72 -34.08
C GLY A 63 -14.78 -4.97 -34.92
N GLY A 64 -15.18 -6.08 -34.30
CA GLY A 64 -15.26 -7.41 -34.87
C GLY A 64 -15.99 -7.47 -36.19
N GLY A 65 -15.27 -7.85 -37.25
CA GLY A 65 -15.84 -8.01 -38.57
C GLY A 65 -16.40 -6.72 -39.19
N ASN A 66 -16.02 -5.55 -38.70
CA ASN A 66 -16.24 -4.28 -39.39
C ASN A 66 -15.21 -4.08 -40.51
N SER A 67 -15.47 -3.15 -41.43
CA SER A 67 -14.50 -2.78 -42.46
C SER A 67 -13.19 -2.27 -41.82
N GLY A 68 -12.06 -2.88 -42.17
CA GLY A 68 -10.74 -2.56 -41.62
C GLY A 68 -10.38 -3.31 -40.33
N SER A 69 -11.28 -4.10 -39.75
CA SER A 69 -10.98 -4.93 -38.58
C SER A 69 -9.99 -6.06 -38.86
N SER A 70 -9.18 -6.41 -37.86
CA SER A 70 -8.31 -7.59 -37.90
C SER A 70 -9.09 -8.84 -37.53
N TYR A 71 -9.84 -8.80 -36.43
CA TYR A 71 -10.62 -9.93 -35.92
C TYR A 71 -12.04 -9.95 -36.48
N LYS A 72 -12.58 -11.15 -36.69
CA LYS A 72 -13.95 -11.35 -37.19
C LYS A 72 -15.04 -11.11 -36.13
N ASN A 73 -14.67 -11.22 -34.85
CA ASN A 73 -15.58 -11.16 -33.72
C ASN A 73 -15.24 -10.02 -32.77
N ASP A 74 -16.29 -9.47 -32.18
CA ASP A 74 -16.18 -8.64 -31.00
C ASP A 74 -15.73 -9.51 -29.82
N TYR A 75 -15.08 -8.90 -28.83
CA TYR A 75 -14.77 -9.59 -27.59
C TYR A 75 -14.68 -8.65 -26.41
N ILE A 76 -14.81 -9.26 -25.24
CA ILE A 76 -14.47 -8.68 -23.95
C ILE A 76 -13.52 -9.64 -23.26
N GLU A 77 -12.49 -9.09 -22.64
CA GLU A 77 -11.52 -9.83 -21.84
C GLU A 77 -11.68 -9.43 -20.38
N LEU A 78 -11.60 -10.40 -19.49
CA LEU A 78 -11.52 -10.17 -18.06
C LEU A 78 -10.14 -10.59 -17.54
N TYR A 79 -9.62 -9.82 -16.60
CA TYR A 79 -8.42 -10.12 -15.84
C TYR A 79 -8.74 -10.23 -14.35
N ASN A 80 -8.10 -11.18 -13.68
CA ASN A 80 -8.16 -11.30 -12.23
C ASN A 80 -6.86 -10.77 -11.61
N PRO A 81 -6.80 -9.49 -11.20
CA PRO A 81 -5.63 -8.93 -10.53
C PRO A 81 -5.39 -9.52 -9.14
N THR A 82 -6.36 -10.28 -8.58
CA THR A 82 -6.24 -10.83 -7.23
C THR A 82 -5.35 -12.07 -7.18
N ASN A 83 -4.87 -12.37 -5.97
CA ASN A 83 -4.00 -13.51 -5.68
C ASN A 83 -4.77 -14.84 -5.53
N SER A 84 -6.06 -14.89 -5.87
CA SER A 84 -6.90 -16.08 -5.66
C SER A 84 -7.84 -16.32 -6.84
N SER A 85 -8.24 -17.57 -7.05
CA SER A 85 -9.23 -17.89 -8.07
C SER A 85 -10.60 -17.29 -7.71
N VAL A 86 -11.23 -16.60 -8.66
CA VAL A 86 -12.57 -16.03 -8.50
C VAL A 86 -13.57 -16.84 -9.32
N SER A 87 -14.62 -17.33 -8.66
CA SER A 87 -15.75 -17.96 -9.36
C SER A 87 -16.62 -16.91 -10.03
N LEU A 88 -16.97 -17.14 -11.29
CA LEU A 88 -17.84 -16.29 -12.09
C LEU A 88 -19.28 -16.80 -12.13
N SER A 89 -19.63 -17.78 -11.30
CA SER A 89 -20.98 -18.34 -11.24
C SER A 89 -21.98 -17.26 -10.82
N GLY A 90 -23.03 -17.07 -11.63
CA GLY A 90 -24.05 -16.04 -11.40
C GLY A 90 -23.64 -14.63 -11.84
N TRP A 91 -22.46 -14.47 -12.45
CA TRP A 91 -22.02 -13.21 -13.01
C TRP A 91 -22.41 -13.08 -14.49
N SER A 92 -22.40 -11.88 -15.02
CA SER A 92 -22.58 -11.61 -16.45
C SER A 92 -21.73 -10.45 -16.94
N ILE A 93 -21.47 -10.47 -18.24
CA ILE A 93 -21.10 -9.29 -19.01
C ILE A 93 -22.37 -8.69 -19.58
N GLN A 94 -22.54 -7.37 -19.44
CA GLN A 94 -23.70 -6.66 -19.95
C GLN A 94 -23.27 -5.48 -20.80
N TYR A 95 -24.04 -5.21 -21.86
CA TYR A 95 -23.76 -4.11 -22.77
C TYR A 95 -24.99 -3.25 -23.06
N ALA A 96 -24.73 -1.95 -23.19
CA ALA A 96 -25.66 -0.93 -23.67
C ALA A 96 -24.97 0.04 -24.63
N SER A 97 -25.73 0.62 -25.56
CA SER A 97 -25.25 1.76 -26.35
C SER A 97 -25.02 3.00 -25.46
N SER A 98 -24.35 4.03 -26.00
CA SER A 98 -23.96 5.23 -25.24
C SER A 98 -25.06 5.86 -24.40
N THR A 99 -26.31 5.83 -24.86
CA THR A 99 -27.48 6.38 -24.14
C THR A 99 -28.54 5.33 -23.83
N GLY A 100 -28.30 4.08 -24.19
CA GLY A 100 -29.24 2.97 -24.01
C GLY A 100 -29.24 2.42 -22.59
N ALA A 101 -30.26 1.62 -22.30
CA ALA A 101 -30.35 0.79 -21.11
C ALA A 101 -29.73 -0.60 -21.38
N PHE A 102 -29.16 -1.20 -20.33
CA PHE A 102 -28.63 -2.56 -20.41
C PHE A 102 -29.74 -3.55 -20.76
N SER A 103 -29.51 -4.30 -21.83
CA SER A 103 -30.46 -5.28 -22.39
C SER A 103 -29.78 -6.46 -23.08
N ASN A 104 -28.47 -6.37 -23.34
CA ASN A 104 -27.67 -7.44 -23.92
C ASN A 104 -26.80 -8.04 -22.81
N ILE A 105 -26.94 -9.33 -22.56
CA ILE A 105 -26.33 -10.02 -21.41
C ILE A 105 -25.71 -11.34 -21.88
N THR A 106 -24.44 -11.53 -21.57
CA THR A 106 -23.72 -12.80 -21.70
C THR A 106 -23.44 -13.33 -20.29
N ASN A 107 -24.10 -14.43 -19.92
CA ASN A 107 -23.88 -15.05 -18.61
C ASN A 107 -22.50 -15.72 -18.56
N LEU A 108 -21.78 -15.51 -17.46
CA LEU A 108 -20.47 -16.10 -17.22
C LEU A 108 -20.59 -17.44 -16.49
N SER A 109 -19.55 -18.25 -16.62
CA SER A 109 -19.42 -19.52 -15.91
C SER A 109 -17.94 -19.82 -15.66
N GLY A 110 -17.66 -20.85 -14.85
CA GLY A 110 -16.30 -21.23 -14.49
C GLY A 110 -15.67 -20.30 -13.46
N SER A 111 -14.35 -20.18 -13.54
CA SER A 111 -13.52 -19.39 -12.63
C SER A 111 -12.34 -18.81 -13.38
N ILE A 112 -11.88 -17.64 -12.95
CA ILE A 112 -10.65 -17.03 -13.41
C ILE A 112 -9.59 -17.25 -12.32
N GLY A 113 -8.46 -17.88 -12.66
CA GLY A 113 -7.37 -18.07 -11.70
C GLY A 113 -6.67 -16.76 -11.35
N ALA A 114 -5.81 -16.78 -10.33
CA ALA A 114 -5.03 -15.61 -9.92
C ALA A 114 -4.15 -15.12 -11.07
N HIS A 115 -4.20 -13.82 -11.37
CA HIS A 115 -3.46 -13.18 -12.47
C HIS A 115 -3.68 -13.82 -13.86
N GLN A 116 -4.81 -14.52 -14.03
CA GLN A 116 -5.19 -15.11 -15.30
C GLN A 116 -6.27 -14.28 -15.99
N TYR A 117 -6.54 -14.65 -17.24
CA TYR A 117 -7.52 -14.04 -18.12
C TYR A 117 -8.66 -15.01 -18.39
N ILE A 118 -9.80 -14.46 -18.80
CA ILE A 118 -10.74 -15.20 -19.63
C ILE A 118 -11.17 -14.36 -20.83
N LEU A 119 -11.40 -15.02 -21.96
CA LEU A 119 -11.86 -14.40 -23.19
C LEU A 119 -13.34 -14.69 -23.42
N ILE A 120 -14.14 -13.63 -23.56
CA ILE A 120 -15.54 -13.70 -23.93
C ILE A 120 -15.66 -13.31 -25.41
N LYS A 121 -15.89 -14.29 -26.27
CA LYS A 121 -16.19 -14.07 -27.69
C LYS A 121 -17.63 -13.60 -27.83
N GLU A 122 -17.84 -12.53 -28.59
CA GLU A 122 -19.16 -11.96 -28.84
C GLU A 122 -19.51 -12.01 -30.35
N ALA A 123 -20.43 -11.16 -30.81
CA ALA A 123 -20.95 -11.21 -32.18
C ALA A 123 -19.85 -11.10 -33.25
N SER A 124 -20.11 -11.68 -34.42
CA SER A 124 -19.26 -11.52 -35.62
C SER A 124 -19.84 -10.52 -36.60
N GLY A 125 -18.97 -9.81 -37.31
CA GLY A 125 -19.32 -9.03 -38.50
C GLY A 125 -19.02 -9.76 -39.82
N GLY A 126 -19.11 -9.03 -40.94
CA GLY A 126 -18.86 -9.56 -42.29
C GLY A 126 -17.41 -9.42 -42.80
N GLY A 127 -16.59 -8.64 -42.10
CA GLY A 127 -15.15 -8.41 -42.35
C GLY A 127 -14.25 -9.20 -41.39
N GLY A 128 -13.00 -8.73 -41.23
CA GLY A 128 -11.99 -9.40 -40.42
C GLY A 128 -11.41 -10.65 -41.11
N THR A 129 -10.15 -10.96 -40.82
CA THR A 129 -9.47 -12.15 -41.40
C THR A 129 -8.97 -13.12 -40.34
N ILE A 130 -8.88 -12.68 -39.08
CA ILE A 130 -8.31 -13.44 -37.98
C ILE A 130 -9.43 -13.92 -37.05
N ASP A 131 -9.38 -15.20 -36.69
CA ASP A 131 -10.23 -15.75 -35.63
C ASP A 131 -9.60 -15.44 -34.27
N LEU A 132 -10.43 -15.18 -33.26
CA LEU A 132 -9.96 -15.05 -31.88
C LEU A 132 -9.27 -16.35 -31.41
N PRO A 133 -8.38 -16.29 -30.40
CA PRO A 133 -8.01 -17.44 -29.61
C PRO A 133 -9.26 -18.19 -29.10
N THR A 134 -9.09 -19.46 -28.70
CA THR A 134 -10.19 -20.24 -28.12
C THR A 134 -10.82 -19.48 -26.96
N ALA A 135 -12.08 -19.10 -27.09
CA ALA A 135 -12.78 -18.34 -26.06
C ALA A 135 -13.21 -19.25 -24.91
N ASP A 136 -13.18 -18.70 -23.69
CA ASP A 136 -13.65 -19.37 -22.47
C ASP A 136 -15.18 -19.30 -22.37
N VAL A 137 -15.76 -18.20 -22.83
CA VAL A 137 -17.20 -17.97 -22.90
C VAL A 137 -17.56 -17.46 -24.29
N THR A 138 -18.72 -17.86 -24.81
CA THR A 138 -19.26 -17.35 -26.08
C THR A 138 -20.62 -16.73 -25.84
N GLY A 139 -20.74 -15.45 -26.18
CA GLY A 139 -21.98 -14.68 -26.22
C GLY A 139 -22.36 -14.26 -27.64
N THR A 140 -23.34 -13.36 -27.72
CA THR A 140 -23.87 -12.83 -29.00
C THR A 140 -24.07 -11.31 -28.96
N ILE A 141 -23.48 -10.62 -27.99
CA ILE A 141 -23.57 -9.16 -27.85
C ILE A 141 -22.94 -8.52 -29.09
N ASN A 142 -23.62 -7.55 -29.68
CA ASN A 142 -23.08 -6.73 -30.75
C ASN A 142 -22.52 -5.44 -30.16
N LEU A 143 -21.20 -5.32 -30.09
CA LEU A 143 -20.53 -4.19 -29.47
C LEU A 143 -20.38 -3.04 -30.49
N SER A 144 -20.50 -1.81 -30.03
CA SER A 144 -20.16 -0.66 -30.88
C SER A 144 -18.65 -0.56 -31.03
N ALA A 145 -18.18 -0.36 -32.27
CA ALA A 145 -16.79 -0.05 -32.55
C ALA A 145 -16.35 1.35 -32.07
N SER A 146 -17.28 2.22 -31.68
CA SER A 146 -16.96 3.64 -31.41
C SER A 146 -17.42 4.15 -30.05
N SER A 147 -18.62 3.78 -29.60
CA SER A 147 -19.16 4.31 -28.34
C SER A 147 -20.21 3.38 -27.71
N GLY A 148 -20.05 3.09 -26.42
CA GLY A 148 -20.93 2.19 -25.68
C GLY A 148 -20.51 2.04 -24.22
N LYS A 149 -21.19 1.14 -23.50
CA LYS A 149 -20.97 0.86 -22.08
C LYS A 149 -21.00 -0.63 -21.82
N VAL A 150 -20.02 -1.12 -21.06
CA VAL A 150 -19.91 -2.52 -20.64
C VAL A 150 -19.87 -2.57 -19.12
N ALA A 151 -20.65 -3.48 -18.53
CA ALA A 151 -20.63 -3.77 -17.10
C ALA A 151 -20.29 -5.23 -16.85
N LEU A 152 -19.36 -5.49 -15.93
CA LEU A 152 -19.19 -6.78 -15.28
C LEU A 152 -20.07 -6.79 -14.04
N ALA A 153 -21.02 -7.72 -13.94
CA ALA A 153 -22.02 -7.71 -12.86
C ALA A 153 -22.14 -9.06 -12.16
N LYS A 154 -22.33 -9.04 -10.83
CA LYS A 154 -22.74 -10.18 -9.98
C LYS A 154 -24.24 -10.48 -10.09
N ALA A 155 -24.79 -10.31 -11.28
CA ALA A 155 -26.20 -10.57 -11.57
C ALA A 155 -26.35 -11.01 -13.01
N THR A 156 -27.36 -11.82 -13.29
CA THR A 156 -27.76 -12.25 -14.64
C THR A 156 -28.96 -11.46 -15.18
N THR A 157 -29.41 -10.45 -14.43
CA THR A 157 -30.44 -9.48 -14.82
C THR A 157 -29.81 -8.12 -15.13
N ALA A 158 -30.48 -7.32 -15.97
CA ALA A 158 -29.99 -6.01 -16.38
C ALA A 158 -29.65 -5.09 -15.19
N VAL A 159 -28.45 -4.52 -15.19
CA VAL A 159 -28.04 -3.47 -14.24
C VAL A 159 -28.58 -2.11 -14.64
N SER A 160 -28.77 -1.22 -13.67
CA SER A 160 -29.30 0.13 -13.90
C SER A 160 -28.27 1.15 -14.39
N GLY A 161 -26.97 0.90 -14.18
CA GLY A 161 -25.86 1.80 -14.55
C GLY A 161 -24.62 1.52 -13.70
N SER A 162 -23.61 2.38 -13.81
CA SER A 162 -22.33 2.27 -13.07
C SER A 162 -22.50 2.24 -11.54
N ALA A 163 -23.56 2.88 -11.02
CA ALA A 163 -23.85 2.96 -9.59
C ALA A 163 -24.69 1.79 -9.03
N ASP A 164 -25.04 0.81 -9.86
CA ASP A 164 -25.81 -0.36 -9.42
C ASP A 164 -24.96 -1.24 -8.48
N SER A 165 -25.52 -1.69 -7.35
CA SER A 165 -24.79 -2.48 -6.36
C SER A 165 -24.33 -3.85 -6.86
N ASN A 166 -24.87 -4.33 -7.98
CA ASN A 166 -24.43 -5.58 -8.60
C ASN A 166 -23.22 -5.39 -9.53
N VAL A 167 -22.85 -4.17 -9.90
CA VAL A 167 -21.70 -3.90 -10.75
C VAL A 167 -20.41 -4.16 -9.97
N VAL A 168 -19.50 -4.89 -10.60
CA VAL A 168 -18.15 -5.17 -10.12
C VAL A 168 -17.15 -4.23 -10.76
N ASP A 169 -17.28 -4.02 -12.07
CA ASP A 169 -16.43 -3.13 -12.86
C ASP A 169 -17.24 -2.60 -14.05
N PHE A 170 -16.96 -1.36 -14.48
CA PHE A 170 -17.76 -0.68 -15.49
C PHE A 170 -16.91 0.19 -16.41
N VAL A 171 -17.08 0.01 -17.72
CA VAL A 171 -16.34 0.79 -18.73
C VAL A 171 -17.31 1.50 -19.66
N GLY A 172 -17.26 2.84 -19.64
CA GLY A 172 -17.85 3.68 -20.68
C GLY A 172 -16.78 4.13 -21.68
N PHE A 173 -17.08 4.10 -22.97
CA PHE A 173 -16.17 4.56 -24.04
C PHE A 173 -16.87 5.41 -25.09
N GLY A 174 -16.10 6.29 -25.73
CA GLY A 174 -16.60 7.28 -26.69
C GLY A 174 -17.56 8.27 -26.04
N SER A 175 -18.78 8.39 -26.57
CA SER A 175 -19.81 9.31 -26.11
C SER A 175 -20.74 8.74 -25.02
N ALA A 176 -20.31 7.69 -24.32
CA ALA A 176 -21.08 7.06 -23.25
C ALA A 176 -21.58 8.08 -22.23
N ASN A 177 -22.87 7.99 -21.88
CA ASN A 177 -23.50 8.88 -20.91
C ASN A 177 -23.35 8.43 -19.46
N ASP A 178 -22.68 7.31 -19.24
CA ASP A 178 -22.40 6.69 -17.95
C ASP A 178 -21.08 5.92 -18.07
N SER A 179 -20.26 5.96 -17.03
CA SER A 179 -18.89 5.48 -16.97
C SER A 179 -18.40 5.54 -15.53
N GLU A 180 -17.30 4.88 -15.21
CA GLU A 180 -16.60 5.20 -13.97
C GLU A 180 -15.90 6.54 -14.14
N THR A 181 -16.43 7.56 -13.45
CA THR A 181 -15.98 8.96 -13.46
C THR A 181 -15.95 9.66 -14.83
N THR A 182 -15.12 9.20 -15.77
CA THR A 182 -14.94 9.76 -17.11
C THR A 182 -14.75 8.63 -18.13
N PRO A 183 -15.47 8.62 -19.26
CA PRO A 183 -15.34 7.57 -20.26
C PRO A 183 -13.98 7.60 -20.97
N VAL A 184 -13.58 6.46 -21.50
CA VAL A 184 -12.44 6.36 -22.43
C VAL A 184 -12.78 7.08 -23.73
N GLY A 185 -11.77 7.57 -24.44
CA GLY A 185 -11.94 8.18 -25.76
C GLY A 185 -12.60 7.26 -26.78
N THR A 186 -13.02 7.83 -27.92
CA THR A 186 -13.70 7.12 -29.00
C THR A 186 -12.82 6.03 -29.61
N LEU A 187 -13.39 4.83 -29.77
CA LEU A 187 -12.73 3.69 -30.41
C LEU A 187 -13.01 3.63 -31.93
N SER A 188 -12.43 2.64 -32.59
CA SER A 188 -12.66 2.39 -34.02
C SER A 188 -12.65 0.89 -34.32
N ALA A 189 -12.92 0.51 -35.57
CA ALA A 189 -12.79 -0.88 -36.01
C ALA A 189 -11.35 -1.43 -35.89
N THR A 190 -10.34 -0.57 -35.76
CA THR A 190 -8.91 -0.94 -35.70
C THR A 190 -8.31 -0.76 -34.32
N THR A 191 -9.10 -0.41 -33.30
CA THR A 191 -8.60 -0.18 -31.95
C THR A 191 -9.47 -0.83 -30.89
N SER A 192 -8.84 -1.20 -29.78
CA SER A 192 -9.49 -1.66 -28.56
C SER A 192 -9.27 -0.65 -27.43
N VAL A 193 -10.02 -0.83 -26.35
CA VAL A 193 -9.74 -0.19 -25.06
C VAL A 193 -9.11 -1.25 -24.15
N GLU A 194 -7.83 -1.07 -23.84
CA GLU A 194 -7.01 -1.99 -23.04
C GLU A 194 -6.74 -1.34 -21.68
N ARG A 195 -7.01 -2.07 -20.60
CA ARG A 195 -6.74 -1.62 -19.25
C ARG A 195 -5.23 -1.51 -19.11
N LYS A 196 -4.79 -0.43 -18.49
CA LYS A 196 -3.38 -0.17 -18.28
C LYS A 196 -2.75 -1.28 -17.48
N ASP A 197 -1.45 -1.41 -17.71
CA ASP A 197 -0.68 -2.33 -16.93
C ASP A 197 -0.75 -1.97 -15.47
N ASN A 198 -0.32 -2.92 -14.70
CA ASN A 198 -0.67 -3.06 -13.32
C ASN A 198 0.15 -1.98 -12.51
N ASN A 199 1.10 -1.26 -13.14
CA ASN A 199 1.79 -0.06 -12.65
C ASN A 199 1.30 1.26 -13.28
N GLY A 200 0.18 1.24 -13.99
CA GLY A 200 -0.39 2.38 -14.70
C GLY A 200 0.30 2.70 -16.02
N GLY A 201 1.13 1.78 -16.53
CA GLY A 201 1.76 1.85 -17.85
C GLY A 201 0.89 1.23 -18.95
N THR A 202 1.47 1.00 -20.12
CA THR A 202 0.77 0.44 -21.29
C THR A 202 1.53 -0.75 -21.89
N ALA A 203 2.39 -1.39 -21.08
CA ALA A 203 3.19 -2.50 -21.55
C ALA A 203 2.38 -3.80 -21.46
N GLN A 204 2.12 -4.43 -22.62
CA GLN A 204 1.47 -5.74 -22.65
C GLN A 204 2.29 -6.79 -21.88
N GLY A 205 1.62 -7.71 -21.19
CA GLY A 205 2.30 -8.73 -20.40
C GLY A 205 2.79 -8.26 -19.04
N GLN A 206 2.42 -7.06 -18.58
CA GLN A 206 2.85 -6.47 -17.29
C GLN A 206 1.69 -6.36 -16.28
N GLY A 207 0.70 -7.23 -16.41
CA GLY A 207 -0.60 -7.23 -15.76
C GLY A 207 -1.58 -6.27 -16.45
N ASN A 208 -2.87 -6.33 -16.12
CA ASN A 208 -3.93 -5.49 -16.70
C ASN A 208 -4.94 -5.06 -15.62
N GLY A 209 -4.45 -4.73 -14.43
CA GLY A 209 -5.30 -4.49 -13.25
C GLY A 209 -5.42 -3.04 -12.82
N TRP A 210 -4.87 -2.05 -13.54
CA TRP A 210 -4.94 -0.67 -13.06
C TRP A 210 -6.37 -0.15 -13.02
N ASP A 211 -6.85 0.27 -11.83
CA ASP A 211 -8.27 0.54 -11.60
C ASP A 211 -8.50 1.64 -10.55
N THR A 212 -8.44 2.90 -11.00
CA THR A 212 -8.67 4.07 -10.15
C THR A 212 -10.16 4.48 -10.10
N ASN A 213 -11.08 3.64 -10.59
CA ASN A 213 -12.49 3.96 -10.83
C ASN A 213 -12.65 5.21 -11.73
N ASN A 214 -11.78 5.34 -12.72
CA ASN A 214 -11.83 6.40 -13.72
C ASN A 214 -11.37 5.86 -15.07
N ASN A 215 -12.32 5.51 -15.95
CA ASN A 215 -11.98 4.80 -17.19
C ASN A 215 -10.95 5.56 -18.05
N ALA A 216 -11.02 6.89 -18.12
CA ALA A 216 -10.05 7.70 -18.87
C ALA A 216 -8.60 7.63 -18.31
N ASN A 217 -8.45 7.36 -17.01
CA ASN A 217 -7.14 7.15 -16.39
C ASN A 217 -6.69 5.69 -16.48
N ASP A 218 -7.64 4.77 -16.49
CA ASP A 218 -7.40 3.34 -16.29
C ASP A 218 -7.13 2.59 -17.58
N PHE A 219 -7.54 3.14 -18.72
CA PHE A 219 -7.41 2.48 -20.00
C PHE A 219 -6.59 3.28 -21.00
N VAL A 220 -6.08 2.58 -22.01
CA VAL A 220 -5.46 3.13 -23.21
C VAL A 220 -6.23 2.66 -24.45
N ASN A 221 -6.42 3.57 -25.41
CA ASN A 221 -6.93 3.23 -26.74
C ASN A 221 -5.74 2.78 -27.60
N THR A 222 -5.73 1.52 -28.01
CA THR A 222 -4.57 0.87 -28.62
C THR A 222 -4.93 0.20 -29.95
N SER A 223 -3.98 0.16 -30.88
CA SER A 223 -4.06 -0.66 -32.10
C SER A 223 -3.31 -1.99 -31.97
N SER A 224 -2.67 -2.25 -30.83
CA SER A 224 -2.04 -3.52 -30.49
C SER A 224 -3.07 -4.44 -29.85
N ILE A 225 -3.84 -5.16 -30.67
CA ILE A 225 -4.98 -5.97 -30.21
C ILE A 225 -4.53 -7.43 -30.03
N VAL A 226 -4.28 -7.84 -28.79
CA VAL A 226 -3.70 -9.15 -28.43
C VAL A 226 -4.57 -9.84 -27.37
N PRO A 227 -5.74 -10.40 -27.76
CA PRO A 227 -6.68 -11.02 -26.82
C PRO A 227 -6.05 -12.22 -26.11
N GLN A 228 -6.35 -12.37 -24.83
CA GLN A 228 -5.86 -13.38 -23.91
C GLN A 228 -7.04 -14.17 -23.32
N ASN A 229 -6.81 -15.46 -23.06
CA ASN A 229 -7.82 -16.38 -22.53
C ASN A 229 -7.24 -17.16 -21.33
N SER A 230 -7.97 -18.14 -20.79
CA SER A 230 -7.48 -18.94 -19.66
C SER A 230 -6.22 -19.78 -19.95
N SER A 231 -5.84 -19.95 -21.22
CA SER A 231 -4.60 -20.62 -21.63
C SER A 231 -3.41 -19.67 -21.81
N SER A 232 -3.64 -18.36 -21.75
CA SER A 232 -2.56 -17.37 -21.72
C SER A 232 -1.72 -17.52 -20.46
N THR A 233 -0.44 -17.19 -20.58
CA THR A 233 0.45 -17.12 -19.41
C THR A 233 -0.13 -16.15 -18.39
N ALA A 234 -0.18 -16.55 -17.11
CA ALA A 234 -0.55 -15.64 -16.04
C ALA A 234 0.42 -14.44 -16.01
N GLU A 235 -0.12 -13.24 -15.93
CA GLU A 235 0.69 -12.02 -15.96
C GLU A 235 1.28 -11.68 -14.58
N PRO A 236 2.43 -10.99 -14.53
CA PRO A 236 3.07 -10.65 -13.27
C PRO A 236 2.17 -9.71 -12.43
N SER A 237 2.11 -9.98 -11.12
CA SER A 237 1.40 -9.13 -10.16
C SER A 237 2.09 -7.76 -9.99
N THR A 238 1.33 -6.67 -9.93
CA THR A 238 1.82 -5.33 -9.50
C THR A 238 1.04 -4.74 -8.33
N GLU A 239 0.32 -5.56 -7.55
CA GLU A 239 0.60 -5.33 -6.15
C GLU A 239 2.12 -5.37 -6.06
N THR A 240 2.72 -4.31 -5.54
CA THR A 240 4.03 -4.48 -5.00
C THR A 240 3.83 -5.53 -3.90
N GLN A 241 3.90 -6.82 -4.28
CA GLN A 241 4.55 -7.81 -3.45
C GLN A 241 5.94 -7.20 -3.27
N THR A 242 6.07 -6.34 -2.27
CA THR A 242 7.38 -5.96 -1.76
C THR A 242 8.08 -7.21 -1.26
N GLY A 243 7.43 -8.38 -1.18
CA GLY A 243 8.06 -9.68 -1.16
C GLY A 243 8.77 -10.01 -2.45
N THR A 244 9.81 -9.25 -2.81
CA THR A 244 10.92 -9.94 -3.46
C THR A 244 11.40 -11.03 -2.50
N ASP A 245 11.80 -12.17 -3.04
CA ASP A 245 12.30 -13.26 -2.22
C ASP A 245 13.40 -12.74 -1.29
N ASN A 246 13.33 -13.02 0.01
CA ASN A 246 14.26 -12.46 1.01
C ASN A 246 14.23 -10.91 1.18
N ASP A 247 13.20 -10.20 0.70
CA ASP A 247 13.05 -8.75 0.90
C ASP A 247 12.79 -8.42 2.38
N HIS A 248 13.43 -7.39 2.89
CA HIS A 248 13.31 -6.99 4.28
C HIS A 248 11.92 -6.45 4.64
N ILE A 249 11.15 -5.93 3.67
CA ILE A 249 9.73 -5.56 3.83
C ILE A 249 8.82 -6.48 3.02
N GLY A 250 9.27 -7.73 2.83
CA GLY A 250 8.60 -8.67 1.94
C GLY A 250 7.19 -9.09 2.34
N LEU A 251 6.90 -9.02 3.64
CA LEU A 251 5.57 -9.30 4.18
C LEU A 251 4.71 -8.05 4.33
N GLY A 252 5.25 -6.85 4.09
CA GLY A 252 4.49 -5.61 4.16
C GLY A 252 5.27 -4.43 4.73
N ASN A 253 4.67 -3.24 4.64
CA ASN A 253 5.20 -1.99 5.17
C ASN A 253 4.34 -1.54 6.37
N PRO A 254 4.76 -1.81 7.63
CA PRO A 254 3.88 -1.75 8.79
C PRO A 254 3.13 -0.44 9.01
N SER A 255 3.75 0.68 8.66
CA SER A 255 3.20 2.02 8.92
C SER A 255 2.95 2.83 7.65
N GLY A 256 3.04 2.21 6.47
CA GLY A 256 3.01 2.92 5.20
C GLY A 256 4.12 3.97 5.09
N ALA A 257 5.31 3.68 5.63
CA ALA A 257 6.45 4.59 5.59
C ALA A 257 6.85 4.89 4.14
N THR A 258 7.29 6.13 3.88
CA THR A 258 7.74 6.55 2.54
C THR A 258 9.08 7.27 2.62
N SER A 259 9.88 7.23 1.56
CA SER A 259 11.16 7.96 1.48
C SER A 259 10.98 9.46 1.14
N ASN A 260 9.78 10.01 1.36
CA ASN A 260 9.53 11.44 1.26
C ASN A 260 9.92 12.13 2.58
N THR A 261 10.83 13.09 2.52
CA THR A 261 11.33 13.82 3.70
C THR A 261 10.24 14.63 4.43
N SER A 262 9.11 14.90 3.77
CA SER A 262 7.91 15.48 4.40
C SER A 262 7.27 14.53 5.43
N ASN A 263 7.50 13.22 5.28
CA ASN A 263 7.08 12.20 6.23
C ASN A 263 8.15 11.96 7.31
N SER A 264 8.63 13.03 7.92
CA SER A 264 9.85 13.03 8.74
C SER A 264 9.80 12.11 9.97
N ASN A 265 8.61 11.79 10.46
CA ASN A 265 8.41 10.90 11.61
C ASN A 265 8.01 9.47 11.21
N ASN A 266 7.98 9.16 9.92
CA ASN A 266 7.68 7.83 9.38
C ASN A 266 8.43 7.64 8.03
N TYR A 267 9.73 7.96 8.05
CA TYR A 267 10.57 8.05 6.87
C TYR A 267 11.20 6.70 6.53
N LEU A 268 10.87 6.14 5.37
CA LEU A 268 11.41 4.85 4.94
C LEU A 268 12.87 4.99 4.51
N MET A 269 13.74 4.24 5.16
CA MET A 269 15.13 4.03 4.76
C MET A 269 15.32 2.56 4.38
N VAL A 270 15.70 2.34 3.12
CA VAL A 270 15.97 1.01 2.58
C VAL A 270 17.48 0.75 2.61
N LYS A 271 17.90 -0.39 3.15
CA LYS A 271 19.32 -0.80 3.15
C LYS A 271 19.43 -2.27 2.80
N SER A 272 20.58 -2.68 2.28
CA SER A 272 20.82 -4.09 1.87
C SER A 272 20.82 -5.10 3.04
N GLN A 273 20.77 -4.64 4.29
CA GLN A 273 20.81 -5.50 5.47
C GLN A 273 19.50 -5.48 6.26
N TYR A 274 18.73 -4.42 6.18
CA TYR A 274 17.46 -4.23 6.88
C TYR A 274 16.83 -2.93 6.39
N ASP A 275 15.52 -2.85 6.51
CA ASP A 275 14.76 -1.64 6.20
C ASP A 275 14.15 -1.07 7.47
N LEU A 276 13.92 0.24 7.50
CA LEU A 276 13.32 0.88 8.66
C LEU A 276 12.43 2.06 8.33
N SER A 277 11.45 2.31 9.19
CA SER A 277 10.81 3.61 9.31
C SER A 277 11.51 4.41 10.39
N TYR A 278 12.16 5.51 10.02
CA TYR A 278 12.83 6.41 10.96
C TYR A 278 11.89 7.50 11.48
N ASN A 279 12.00 7.81 12.77
CA ASN A 279 11.24 8.88 13.41
C ASN A 279 12.16 10.03 13.81
N ASN A 280 12.19 11.10 13.00
CA ASN A 280 13.09 12.23 13.24
C ASN A 280 12.80 12.96 14.56
N SER A 281 11.56 12.95 15.07
CA SER A 281 11.25 13.59 16.36
C SER A 281 11.66 12.76 17.57
N LYS A 282 11.75 11.43 17.42
CA LYS A 282 12.19 10.53 18.50
C LYS A 282 13.68 10.21 18.47
N HIS A 283 14.33 10.46 17.32
CA HIS A 283 15.71 10.06 17.03
C HIS A 283 15.95 8.55 17.13
N GLU A 284 14.95 7.75 16.77
CA GLU A 284 15.00 6.28 16.78
C GLU A 284 14.09 5.73 15.65
N PRO A 285 14.23 4.45 15.25
CA PRO A 285 13.27 3.85 14.33
C PRO A 285 11.90 3.65 14.99
N ASN A 286 10.83 3.87 14.24
CA ASN A 286 9.50 3.35 14.60
C ASN A 286 9.50 1.82 14.59
N TRP A 287 10.12 1.25 13.54
CA TRP A 287 10.34 -0.17 13.36
C TRP A 287 11.54 -0.40 12.45
N VAL A 288 12.19 -1.55 12.60
CA VAL A 288 13.19 -2.12 11.69
C VAL A 288 12.72 -3.50 11.28
N SER A 289 12.77 -3.78 9.99
CA SER A 289 12.33 -5.02 9.35
C SER A 289 13.49 -5.67 8.62
N TRP A 290 13.63 -6.99 8.71
CA TRP A 290 14.66 -7.74 8.01
C TRP A 290 14.27 -9.20 7.78
N HIS A 291 14.73 -9.74 6.66
CA HIS A 291 14.77 -11.18 6.42
C HIS A 291 16.07 -11.75 7.02
N VAL A 292 16.05 -12.95 7.57
CA VAL A 292 17.27 -13.66 7.94
C VAL A 292 17.18 -15.12 7.55
N GLY A 293 18.09 -15.53 6.67
CA GLY A 293 18.31 -16.91 6.26
C GLY A 293 19.76 -17.35 6.50
N SER A 294 20.07 -18.58 6.12
CA SER A 294 21.42 -19.13 6.28
C SER A 294 22.51 -18.34 5.54
N SER A 295 22.16 -17.65 4.45
CA SER A 295 23.08 -16.82 3.65
C SER A 295 23.53 -15.54 4.36
N ASP A 296 22.78 -15.07 5.36
CA ASP A 296 23.14 -13.88 6.13
C ASP A 296 24.12 -14.18 7.27
N LEU A 297 24.24 -15.47 7.61
CA LEU A 297 25.11 -15.97 8.65
C LEU A 297 26.46 -16.39 8.07
N GLY A 298 27.54 -16.08 8.77
CA GLY A 298 28.90 -16.37 8.35
C GLY A 298 29.88 -16.26 9.51
N SER A 299 31.15 -15.98 9.20
CA SER A 299 32.25 -15.93 10.17
C SER A 299 32.76 -14.52 10.45
N ALA A 300 32.12 -13.48 9.91
CA ALA A 300 32.53 -12.10 10.18
C ALA A 300 32.38 -11.80 11.67
N ALA A 301 33.45 -11.28 12.27
CA ALA A 301 33.42 -10.84 13.66
C ALA A 301 32.46 -9.66 13.85
N ARG A 302 32.01 -9.48 15.09
CA ARG A 302 31.28 -8.29 15.50
C ARG A 302 32.16 -7.05 15.36
N GLN A 303 31.65 -5.99 14.74
CA GLN A 303 32.46 -4.80 14.41
C GLN A 303 32.53 -3.75 15.52
N ASP A 304 31.50 -3.62 16.36
CA ASP A 304 31.44 -2.66 17.48
C ASP A 304 31.67 -1.19 17.09
N ASP A 305 31.44 -0.86 15.82
CA ASP A 305 31.72 0.44 15.20
C ASP A 305 30.49 1.37 15.18
N PHE A 306 29.91 1.58 16.37
CA PHE A 306 28.75 2.44 16.57
C PHE A 306 28.96 3.85 15.98
N ARG A 307 28.12 4.24 15.02
CA ARG A 307 28.29 5.50 14.30
C ARG A 307 26.97 6.09 13.83
N ALA A 308 26.98 7.41 13.67
CA ALA A 308 25.89 8.16 13.06
C ALA A 308 25.56 7.62 11.67
N ASP A 309 24.27 7.59 11.33
CA ASP A 309 23.82 7.26 9.99
C ASP A 309 23.88 8.50 9.09
N THR A 310 24.92 8.56 8.26
CA THR A 310 25.15 9.69 7.35
C THR A 310 24.18 9.75 6.17
N THR A 311 23.31 8.74 6.00
CA THR A 311 22.29 8.73 4.95
C THR A 311 20.99 9.40 5.38
N LEU A 312 20.88 9.88 6.63
CA LEU A 312 19.74 10.69 7.07
C LEU A 312 19.65 11.99 6.26
N PRO A 313 18.43 12.49 5.95
CA PRO A 313 18.25 13.74 5.23
C PRO A 313 19.02 14.93 5.83
N SER A 314 19.48 15.82 4.95
CA SER A 314 20.24 17.01 5.38
C SER A 314 19.44 17.84 6.39
N GLY A 315 20.12 18.23 7.48
CA GLY A 315 19.53 19.00 8.58
C GLY A 315 18.84 18.16 9.65
N TRP A 316 18.71 16.84 9.48
CA TRP A 316 18.21 15.96 10.53
C TRP A 316 19.32 15.63 11.52
N TYR A 317 18.94 15.47 12.78
CA TYR A 317 19.89 15.17 13.83
C TYR A 317 20.39 13.73 13.69
N GLN A 318 21.71 13.57 13.57
CA GLN A 318 22.36 12.27 13.48
C GLN A 318 22.81 11.84 14.87
N VAL A 319 22.11 10.86 15.43
CA VAL A 319 22.45 10.29 16.75
C VAL A 319 23.85 9.70 16.70
N THR A 320 24.63 9.99 17.74
CA THR A 320 25.97 9.43 17.90
C THR A 320 26.00 8.42 19.05
N ALA A 321 27.02 7.55 19.06
CA ALA A 321 27.18 6.58 20.12
C ALA A 321 27.27 7.23 21.52
N SER A 322 27.84 8.44 21.62
CA SER A 322 28.00 9.14 22.91
C SER A 322 26.70 9.56 23.57
N GLU A 323 25.59 9.65 22.84
CA GLU A 323 24.27 10.04 23.39
C GLU A 323 23.76 9.06 24.47
N PHE A 324 24.26 7.82 24.45
CA PHE A 324 23.88 6.76 25.38
C PHE A 324 24.81 6.67 26.59
N SER A 325 25.99 7.31 26.54
CA SER A 325 27.02 7.17 27.56
C SER A 325 26.56 7.70 28.92
N GLY A 326 26.74 6.88 29.98
CA GLY A 326 26.31 7.22 31.33
C GLY A 326 24.79 7.26 31.55
N SER A 327 24.00 6.93 30.52
CA SER A 327 22.53 7.00 30.60
C SER A 327 21.93 5.91 31.50
N GLY A 328 22.61 4.77 31.63
CA GLY A 328 22.08 3.54 32.23
C GLY A 328 21.32 2.65 31.25
N PHE A 329 21.28 3.03 29.96
CA PHE A 329 20.71 2.24 28.87
C PHE A 329 21.80 1.83 27.89
N ASP A 330 21.63 0.64 27.31
CA ASP A 330 22.45 0.13 26.24
C ASP A 330 22.04 0.71 24.89
N ARG A 331 22.95 0.57 23.92
CA ARG A 331 22.66 0.76 22.49
C ARG A 331 22.02 -0.53 21.97
N GLY A 332 20.73 -0.68 22.24
CA GLY A 332 19.95 -1.86 21.89
C GLY A 332 19.69 -1.91 20.39
N HIS A 333 20.11 -2.99 19.74
CA HIS A 333 19.92 -3.19 18.30
C HIS A 333 18.48 -3.63 18.01
N MET A 334 17.89 -3.13 16.93
CA MET A 334 16.66 -3.72 16.38
C MET A 334 17.00 -4.92 15.48
N CYS A 335 17.71 -4.69 14.37
CA CYS A 335 18.37 -5.76 13.61
C CYS A 335 19.71 -6.12 14.28
N PRO A 336 19.86 -7.33 14.86
CA PRO A 336 21.02 -7.64 15.69
C PRO A 336 22.25 -7.98 14.85
N SER A 337 23.43 -7.62 15.38
CA SER A 337 24.72 -7.89 14.73
C SER A 337 24.92 -9.37 14.35
N ALA A 338 24.46 -10.30 15.20
CA ALA A 338 24.61 -11.73 14.97
C ALA A 338 23.77 -12.28 13.79
N ASP A 339 22.76 -11.54 13.33
CA ASP A 339 21.95 -11.89 12.15
C ASP A 339 22.61 -11.42 10.83
N ARG A 340 23.76 -10.73 10.91
CA ARG A 340 24.51 -10.20 9.76
C ARG A 340 26.00 -10.51 9.91
N THR A 341 26.38 -11.76 9.71
CA THR A 341 27.77 -12.24 9.87
C THR A 341 28.37 -12.78 8.57
N SER A 342 27.66 -12.67 7.45
CA SER A 342 28.14 -13.07 6.12
C SER A 342 29.35 -12.26 5.64
N THR A 343 29.38 -10.95 5.92
CA THR A 343 30.54 -10.08 5.61
C THR A 343 30.75 -9.04 6.70
N VAL A 344 31.97 -8.51 6.78
CA VAL A 344 32.31 -7.36 7.66
C VAL A 344 31.41 -6.15 7.38
N ALA A 345 31.12 -5.87 6.11
CA ALA A 345 30.25 -4.76 5.72
C ALA A 345 28.81 -4.94 6.20
N ASN A 346 28.26 -6.16 6.07
CA ASN A 346 26.92 -6.46 6.56
C ASN A 346 26.83 -6.35 8.09
N ASN A 347 27.85 -6.83 8.80
CA ASN A 347 27.90 -6.71 10.25
C ASN A 347 28.01 -5.26 10.70
N SER A 348 28.94 -4.49 10.10
CA SER A 348 29.15 -3.07 10.38
C SER A 348 27.89 -2.23 10.14
N ALA A 349 27.04 -2.59 9.17
CA ALA A 349 25.79 -1.88 8.92
C ALA A 349 24.87 -1.88 10.16
N THR A 350 24.83 -2.97 10.93
CA THR A 350 23.98 -3.08 12.13
C THR A 350 24.33 -2.08 13.24
N PHE A 351 25.52 -1.48 13.20
CA PHE A 351 26.01 -0.50 14.18
C PHE A 351 25.68 0.96 13.83
N LEU A 352 24.90 1.21 12.78
CA LEU A 352 24.34 2.53 12.52
C LEU A 352 23.34 2.91 13.62
N MET A 353 23.45 4.13 14.15
CA MET A 353 22.57 4.59 15.23
C MET A 353 21.08 4.70 14.84
N SER A 354 20.76 4.68 13.53
CA SER A 354 19.39 4.56 13.02
C SER A 354 18.74 3.20 13.33
N ASN A 355 19.53 2.19 13.71
CA ASN A 355 19.10 0.85 14.14
C ASN A 355 19.11 0.67 15.66
N MET A 356 19.27 1.76 16.43
CA MET A 356 19.45 1.71 17.88
C MET A 356 18.27 2.33 18.62
N ILE A 357 17.92 1.74 19.76
CA ILE A 357 17.05 2.34 20.79
C ILE A 357 17.73 2.28 22.17
N PRO A 358 17.41 3.19 23.11
CA PRO A 358 17.81 3.04 24.52
C PRO A 358 17.13 1.83 25.16
N GLN A 359 17.88 0.76 25.40
CA GLN A 359 17.34 -0.48 25.96
C GLN A 359 17.92 -0.74 27.34
N ALA A 360 17.06 -1.14 28.28
CA ALA A 360 17.47 -1.52 29.63
C ALA A 360 18.43 -2.74 29.56
N PRO A 361 19.59 -2.74 30.26
CA PRO A 361 20.55 -3.85 30.20
C PRO A 361 19.95 -5.25 30.36
N ASN A 362 19.14 -5.50 31.39
CA ASN A 362 18.51 -6.81 31.56
C ASN A 362 17.47 -7.17 30.48
N ASN A 363 16.89 -6.17 29.79
CA ASN A 363 16.10 -6.44 28.60
C ASN A 363 17.04 -6.85 27.45
N ASN A 364 18.00 -6.00 27.10
CA ASN A 364 18.95 -6.19 26.00
C ASN A 364 19.78 -7.47 26.11
N GLU A 365 20.53 -7.64 27.20
CA GLU A 365 21.58 -8.64 27.35
C GLU A 365 21.05 -10.03 27.75
N VAL A 366 19.79 -10.12 28.18
CA VAL A 366 19.20 -11.38 28.68
C VAL A 366 17.94 -11.73 27.89
N THR A 367 16.84 -11.02 28.13
CA THR A 367 15.52 -11.47 27.64
C THR A 367 15.43 -11.33 26.13
N TRP A 368 15.84 -10.18 25.60
CA TRP A 368 15.88 -9.89 24.17
C TRP A 368 16.92 -10.75 23.45
N ALA A 369 18.15 -10.81 23.99
CA ALA A 369 19.22 -11.67 23.46
C ALA A 369 18.81 -13.15 23.36
N ASN A 370 18.09 -13.69 24.35
CA ASN A 370 17.60 -15.07 24.33
C ASN A 370 16.59 -15.32 23.20
N LEU A 371 15.73 -14.34 22.89
CA LEU A 371 14.82 -14.45 21.73
C LEU A 371 15.59 -14.39 20.42
N GLU A 372 16.60 -13.51 20.32
CA GLU A 372 17.45 -13.43 19.13
C GLU A 372 18.25 -14.71 18.89
N GLU A 373 18.76 -15.33 19.96
CA GLU A 373 19.43 -16.64 19.88
C GLU A 373 18.45 -17.73 19.44
N TYR A 374 17.23 -17.74 19.98
CA TYR A 374 16.20 -18.67 19.55
C TYR A 374 15.86 -18.50 18.07
N SER A 375 15.70 -17.28 17.58
CA SER A 375 15.50 -17.01 16.14
C SER A 375 16.61 -17.62 15.29
N ARG A 376 17.89 -17.42 15.64
CA ARG A 376 19.00 -18.03 14.89
C ARG A 376 19.04 -19.55 14.99
N SER A 377 18.55 -20.14 16.08
CA SER A 377 18.40 -21.60 16.19
C SER A 377 17.39 -22.14 15.17
N LEU A 378 16.30 -21.40 14.91
CA LEU A 378 15.33 -21.74 13.86
C LEU A 378 15.96 -21.66 12.47
N VAL A 379 16.78 -20.63 12.22
CA VAL A 379 17.51 -20.48 10.96
C VAL A 379 18.47 -21.66 10.75
N THR A 380 19.22 -22.02 11.79
CA THR A 380 20.12 -23.19 11.77
C THR A 380 19.38 -24.51 11.55
N ALA A 381 18.11 -24.58 11.99
CA ALA A 381 17.24 -25.74 11.79
C ALA A 381 16.62 -25.83 10.38
N GLY A 382 17.00 -24.95 9.44
CA GLY A 382 16.53 -24.97 8.06
C GLY A 382 15.31 -24.09 7.78
N ASN A 383 15.09 -23.08 8.62
CA ASN A 383 14.09 -22.05 8.38
C ASN A 383 14.75 -20.74 7.92
N GLU A 384 13.91 -19.86 7.41
CA GLU A 384 14.18 -18.45 7.23
C GLU A 384 13.11 -17.64 7.96
N LEU A 385 13.48 -16.45 8.39
CA LEU A 385 12.64 -15.64 9.23
C LEU A 385 12.44 -14.25 8.62
N TYR A 386 11.22 -13.77 8.70
CA TYR A 386 10.91 -12.35 8.49
C TYR A 386 10.65 -11.73 9.85
N VAL A 387 11.46 -10.74 10.23
CA VAL A 387 11.46 -10.15 11.57
C VAL A 387 11.19 -8.66 11.47
N VAL A 388 10.26 -8.17 12.29
CA VAL A 388 10.02 -6.74 12.49
C VAL A 388 10.11 -6.44 13.97
N SER A 389 10.84 -5.40 14.37
CA SER A 389 10.92 -4.99 15.77
C SER A 389 11.00 -3.48 15.95
N GLY A 390 10.66 -3.00 17.15
CA GLY A 390 10.70 -1.58 17.48
C GLY A 390 10.49 -1.28 18.96
N GLY A 391 10.55 0.02 19.28
CA GLY A 391 10.17 0.57 20.57
C GLY A 391 8.71 1.07 20.58
N TYR A 392 8.10 1.14 21.76
CA TYR A 392 6.79 1.79 21.92
C TYR A 392 6.71 2.63 23.21
N GLY A 393 5.98 3.74 23.11
CA GLY A 393 5.74 4.68 24.21
C GLY A 393 6.99 5.47 24.58
N SER A 394 6.97 6.07 25.78
CA SER A 394 8.12 6.76 26.35
C SER A 394 8.19 6.46 27.85
N GLY A 395 9.36 6.06 28.35
CA GLY A 395 9.59 5.78 29.76
C GLY A 395 10.05 4.36 30.08
N GLY A 396 11.36 4.14 30.17
CA GLY A 396 11.98 2.87 30.58
C GLY A 396 12.82 3.01 31.85
N THR A 397 13.24 1.90 32.46
CA THR A 397 14.12 1.91 33.64
C THR A 397 15.44 1.21 33.37
N GLY A 398 16.49 2.00 33.15
CA GLY A 398 17.86 1.55 32.97
C GLY A 398 18.56 1.22 34.29
N SER A 399 19.83 0.85 34.24
CA SER A 399 20.66 0.61 35.43
C SER A 399 20.87 1.88 36.28
N ASN A 400 20.74 3.06 35.67
CA ASN A 400 20.79 4.37 36.34
C ASN A 400 19.39 4.98 36.56
N GLY A 401 18.33 4.17 36.59
CA GLY A 401 16.97 4.59 36.91
C GLY A 401 16.09 4.93 35.70
N TYR A 402 14.90 5.46 36.00
CA TYR A 402 13.86 5.77 35.00
C TYR A 402 14.24 6.97 34.13
N LYS A 403 14.03 6.86 32.82
CA LYS A 403 14.22 7.94 31.84
C LYS A 403 13.16 7.90 30.74
N THR A 404 12.81 9.07 30.24
CA THR A 404 11.99 9.24 29.02
C THR A 404 12.82 9.59 27.80
N THR A 405 14.04 10.12 27.98
CA THR A 405 15.02 10.41 26.93
C THR A 405 16.46 10.18 27.43
N VAL A 406 17.40 9.97 26.50
CA VAL A 406 18.86 9.99 26.73
C VAL A 406 19.53 10.97 25.77
N GLY A 407 20.74 11.41 26.14
CA GLY A 407 21.53 12.35 25.34
C GLY A 407 20.73 13.59 24.93
N ASN A 408 20.88 13.99 23.68
CA ASN A 408 20.18 15.10 23.04
C ASN A 408 18.77 14.72 22.56
N GLY A 409 17.98 14.09 23.43
CA GLY A 409 16.56 13.83 23.20
C GLY A 409 16.23 12.55 22.44
N VAL A 410 17.13 11.55 22.43
CA VAL A 410 16.78 10.21 21.95
C VAL A 410 15.73 9.63 22.91
N VAL A 411 14.55 9.30 22.40
CA VAL A 411 13.45 8.80 23.23
C VAL A 411 13.82 7.44 23.82
N VAL A 412 13.50 7.23 25.10
CA VAL A 412 13.57 5.93 25.74
C VAL A 412 12.20 5.28 25.62
N PRO A 413 12.04 4.19 24.85
CA PRO A 413 10.76 3.52 24.74
C PRO A 413 10.38 2.85 26.07
N ALA A 414 9.09 2.80 26.37
CA ALA A 414 8.58 2.11 27.55
C ALA A 414 8.52 0.59 27.37
N LYS A 415 8.40 0.14 26.12
CA LYS A 415 8.31 -1.26 25.74
C LYS A 415 9.15 -1.53 24.50
N THR A 416 9.64 -2.74 24.36
CA THR A 416 10.22 -3.26 23.11
C THR A 416 9.35 -4.39 22.58
N TRP A 417 9.15 -4.44 21.27
CA TRP A 417 8.28 -5.44 20.65
C TRP A 417 8.96 -6.06 19.42
N LYS A 418 8.60 -7.31 19.11
CA LYS A 418 9.11 -8.05 17.95
C LYS A 418 8.05 -9.00 17.40
N VAL A 419 7.93 -9.07 16.08
CA VAL A 419 7.12 -10.03 15.30
C VAL A 419 8.08 -10.84 14.45
N ILE A 420 7.95 -12.17 14.46
CA ILE A 420 8.80 -13.11 13.71
C ILE A 420 7.88 -14.09 12.98
N VAL A 421 7.92 -14.08 11.65
CA VAL A 421 7.27 -15.09 10.82
C VAL A 421 8.30 -16.17 10.49
N VAL A 422 7.96 -17.43 10.76
CA VAL A 422 8.85 -18.58 10.57
C VAL A 422 8.42 -19.36 9.34
N LEU A 423 9.30 -19.44 8.34
CA LEU A 423 9.10 -20.23 7.12
C LEU A 423 10.21 -21.27 6.99
N PRO A 424 9.94 -22.50 6.53
CA PRO A 424 11.01 -23.38 6.04
C PRO A 424 11.78 -22.67 4.92
N ASN A 425 13.08 -22.94 4.75
CA ASN A 425 13.84 -22.36 3.62
C ASN A 425 13.15 -22.68 2.28
N GLY A 426 12.96 -21.67 1.46
CA GLY A 426 12.33 -21.79 0.15
C GLY A 426 12.55 -20.57 -0.72
N ASN A 427 11.73 -20.46 -1.76
CA ASN A 427 11.58 -19.23 -2.53
C ASN A 427 10.08 -18.88 -2.58
N ASN A 428 9.76 -17.69 -3.09
CA ASN A 428 8.40 -17.15 -3.20
C ASN A 428 7.74 -17.02 -1.82
N ASP A 429 8.48 -16.46 -0.87
CA ASP A 429 8.20 -16.51 0.56
C ASP A 429 6.81 -16.04 0.95
N LEU A 430 6.32 -14.96 0.34
CA LEU A 430 4.98 -14.44 0.60
C LEU A 430 3.89 -15.50 0.32
N SER A 431 4.02 -16.26 -0.77
CA SER A 431 3.06 -17.31 -1.14
C SER A 431 3.07 -18.52 -0.19
N ARG A 432 4.13 -18.67 0.62
CA ARG A 432 4.29 -19.76 1.59
C ARG A 432 3.78 -19.38 2.97
N VAL A 433 3.40 -18.12 3.19
CA VAL A 433 2.67 -17.71 4.38
C VAL A 433 1.23 -18.20 4.27
N THR A 434 0.84 -19.06 5.19
CA THR A 434 -0.48 -19.71 5.25
C THR A 434 -1.10 -19.48 6.62
N ALA A 435 -2.39 -19.83 6.77
CA ALA A 435 -3.09 -19.76 8.06
C ALA A 435 -2.47 -20.65 9.16
N SER A 436 -1.56 -21.56 8.80
CA SER A 436 -0.82 -22.41 9.74
C SER A 436 0.64 -21.98 9.96
N THR A 437 1.08 -20.91 9.30
CA THR A 437 2.44 -20.40 9.46
C THR A 437 2.65 -19.94 10.89
N ARG A 438 3.78 -20.35 11.49
CA ARG A 438 4.11 -19.97 12.86
C ARG A 438 4.55 -18.51 12.89
N VAL A 439 3.89 -17.72 13.74
CA VAL A 439 4.24 -16.32 14.00
C VAL A 439 4.48 -16.14 15.49
N ILE A 440 5.66 -15.63 15.86
CA ILE A 440 6.03 -15.33 17.25
C ILE A 440 5.97 -13.82 17.44
N ALA A 441 5.15 -13.34 18.36
CA ALA A 441 5.04 -11.93 18.70
C ALA A 441 5.27 -11.73 20.21
N VAL A 442 6.05 -10.72 20.58
CA VAL A 442 6.35 -10.40 21.99
C VAL A 442 6.26 -8.90 22.26
N VAL A 443 5.87 -8.54 23.48
CA VAL A 443 5.94 -7.17 24.01
C VAL A 443 6.56 -7.20 25.40
N LEU A 444 7.78 -6.67 25.52
CA LEU A 444 8.55 -6.66 26.76
C LEU A 444 8.52 -5.26 27.37
N PRO A 445 8.40 -5.11 28.70
CA PRO A 445 8.71 -3.84 29.34
C PRO A 445 10.19 -3.48 29.11
N ASN A 446 10.52 -2.21 28.95
CA ASN A 446 11.90 -1.77 28.80
C ASN A 446 12.51 -1.41 30.16
N ASP A 447 12.66 -2.41 31.02
CA ASP A 447 13.18 -2.23 32.37
C ASP A 447 14.09 -3.36 32.87
N GLN A 448 14.69 -3.16 34.04
CA GLN A 448 15.59 -4.14 34.67
C GLN A 448 14.90 -5.41 35.18
N THR A 449 13.57 -5.41 35.34
CA THR A 449 12.81 -6.55 35.86
C THR A 449 12.44 -7.56 34.78
N THR A 450 12.50 -7.16 33.51
CA THR A 450 12.20 -7.99 32.34
C THR A 450 12.88 -9.37 32.37
N SER A 451 14.13 -9.45 32.83
CA SER A 451 14.88 -10.70 32.92
C SER A 451 14.42 -11.66 34.02
N SER A 452 13.42 -11.30 34.81
CA SER A 452 12.79 -12.21 35.79
C SER A 452 11.99 -13.34 35.14
N HIS A 453 11.67 -13.22 33.85
CA HIS A 453 10.93 -14.21 33.08
C HIS A 453 11.63 -14.50 31.74
N PRO A 454 11.49 -15.71 31.17
CA PRO A 454 11.95 -15.98 29.81
C PRO A 454 11.17 -15.12 28.80
N TRP A 455 11.74 -14.87 27.62
CA TRP A 455 11.07 -14.10 26.55
C TRP A 455 9.67 -14.63 26.22
N SER A 456 9.50 -15.95 26.34
CA SER A 456 8.25 -16.65 26.00
C SER A 456 7.09 -16.34 26.95
N TYR A 457 7.37 -15.79 28.13
CA TYR A 457 6.36 -15.25 29.04
C TYR A 457 5.68 -14.00 28.47
N TYR A 458 6.39 -13.24 27.63
CA TYR A 458 5.92 -11.98 27.06
C TYR A 458 5.26 -12.16 25.68
N ARG A 459 4.88 -13.39 25.32
CA ARG A 459 4.19 -13.68 24.06
C ARG A 459 2.82 -13.02 24.02
N VAL A 460 2.51 -12.40 22.89
CA VAL A 460 1.23 -11.78 22.57
C VAL A 460 0.82 -12.17 21.15
N SER A 461 -0.35 -11.73 20.70
CA SER A 461 -0.77 -11.84 19.31
C SER A 461 -0.21 -10.68 18.49
N VAL A 462 -0.16 -10.79 17.15
CA VAL A 462 0.22 -9.65 16.29
C VAL A 462 -0.82 -8.55 16.42
N ASP A 463 -2.11 -8.87 16.46
CA ASP A 463 -3.21 -7.92 16.73
C ASP A 463 -2.96 -7.07 17.99
N SER A 464 -2.33 -7.66 19.02
CA SER A 464 -2.02 -6.94 20.26
C SER A 464 -0.95 -5.88 20.03
N ILE A 465 0.01 -6.13 19.14
CA ILE A 465 1.04 -5.17 18.75
C ILE A 465 0.44 -4.12 17.82
N GLU A 466 -0.43 -4.49 16.88
CA GLU A 466 -1.15 -3.54 16.02
C GLU A 466 -2.03 -2.58 16.82
N SER A 467 -2.79 -3.13 17.79
CA SER A 467 -3.58 -2.31 18.70
C SER A 467 -2.71 -1.38 19.56
N LEU A 468 -1.45 -1.76 19.83
CA LEU A 468 -0.51 -0.94 20.57
C LEU A 468 0.03 0.19 19.68
N THR A 469 0.51 -0.14 18.49
CA THR A 469 1.29 0.77 17.62
C THR A 469 0.44 1.57 16.62
N GLY A 470 -0.72 1.06 16.24
CA GLY A 470 -1.52 1.53 15.11
C GLY A 470 -0.94 1.13 13.74
N TYR A 471 -0.06 0.13 13.70
CA TYR A 471 0.52 -0.43 12.48
C TYR A 471 -0.34 -1.59 11.94
N ASP A 472 -0.13 -1.91 10.68
CA ASP A 472 -0.70 -3.06 9.95
C ASP A 472 0.48 -3.95 9.53
N PHE A 473 0.78 -4.97 10.34
CA PHE A 473 1.87 -5.88 10.06
C PHE A 473 1.42 -6.90 9.02
N LEU A 474 2.38 -7.51 8.33
CA LEU A 474 2.09 -8.53 7.33
C LEU A 474 1.12 -8.05 6.23
N SER A 475 1.07 -6.73 5.97
CA SER A 475 0.10 -6.07 5.08
C SER A 475 0.08 -6.60 3.63
N SER A 476 1.11 -7.34 3.20
CA SER A 476 1.17 -8.00 1.89
C SER A 476 0.63 -9.44 1.91
N VAL A 477 0.41 -10.03 3.08
CA VAL A 477 -0.17 -11.37 3.26
C VAL A 477 -1.68 -11.29 3.01
N PRO A 478 -2.33 -12.29 2.37
CA PRO A 478 -3.77 -12.26 2.16
C PRO A 478 -4.57 -12.08 3.46
N ALA A 479 -5.58 -11.22 3.46
CA ALA A 479 -6.35 -10.85 4.66
C ALA A 479 -6.94 -12.03 5.43
N ASN A 480 -7.34 -13.11 4.74
CA ASN A 480 -7.85 -14.32 5.39
C ASN A 480 -6.74 -15.11 6.13
N VAL A 481 -5.50 -15.00 5.68
CA VAL A 481 -4.33 -15.59 6.33
C VAL A 481 -3.88 -14.73 7.50
N GLN A 482 -3.78 -13.39 7.31
CA GLN A 482 -3.56 -12.41 8.38
C GLN A 482 -4.50 -12.66 9.56
N SER A 483 -5.82 -12.68 9.29
CA SER A 483 -6.86 -12.92 10.30
C SER A 483 -6.66 -14.20 11.13
N ALA A 484 -5.99 -15.22 10.58
CA ALA A 484 -5.71 -16.47 11.28
C ALA A 484 -4.42 -16.40 12.12
N ILE A 485 -3.33 -15.90 11.52
CA ILE A 485 -2.01 -15.91 12.15
C ILE A 485 -1.82 -14.76 13.13
N GLU A 486 -2.49 -13.62 12.92
CA GLU A 486 -2.30 -12.41 13.72
C GLU A 486 -3.12 -12.41 15.02
N ALA A 487 -4.27 -13.07 15.00
CA ALA A 487 -5.12 -13.28 16.17
C ALA A 487 -4.55 -14.31 17.16
N SER A 488 -3.63 -15.16 16.70
CA SER A 488 -3.08 -16.28 17.48
C SER A 488 -1.90 -15.84 18.35
N VAL A 489 -1.81 -16.37 19.57
CA VAL A 489 -0.61 -16.26 20.41
C VAL A 489 0.22 -17.53 20.25
N ASP A 490 1.50 -17.39 19.88
CA ASP A 490 2.41 -18.55 19.74
C ASP A 490 2.44 -19.37 21.04
N ASN A 491 2.29 -20.68 20.90
CA ASN A 491 2.45 -21.65 21.98
C ASN A 491 3.52 -22.70 21.64
N GLY A 492 4.32 -22.45 20.59
CA GLY A 492 5.36 -23.36 20.14
C GLY A 492 6.58 -23.41 21.07
N PRO A 493 7.60 -24.23 20.70
CA PRO A 493 8.85 -24.38 21.44
C PRO A 493 9.59 -23.06 21.65
N THR A 494 10.46 -23.01 22.64
CA THR A 494 11.16 -21.76 23.03
C THR A 494 12.66 -21.94 23.23
N ASN A 495 13.18 -23.12 22.91
CA ASN A 495 14.56 -23.55 23.12
C ASN A 495 14.97 -24.61 22.10
#